data_AF-A0A5K1GYK4-F1
#
_entry.id   AF-A0A5K1GYK4-F1
#
_cell.length_a   1.000
_cell.length_b   1.000
_cell.length_c   1.000
_cell.angle_alpha   90.00
_cell.angle_beta   90.00
_cell.angle_gamma   90.00
#
_symmetry.space_group_name_H-M   'P 1'
#
loop_
_entity.id
_entity.type
_entity.pdbx_description
1 polymer ?
#
loop_
_entity_poly.entity_id
_entity_poly.type
_entity_poly.pdbx_seq_one_letter_code
_entity_poly.pdbx_strand_id
1 'polypeptide(L)'
;GGYTVLINTWKRNSLLKQSVAHYASCIGTDAIHVVWSESDPPSEDLKMYLRKIVEAKSQSAHKPNLRFDLNEEDNLNNRFKPIKDLRTEAIFSVDDDVIVPCKTLDFASTVWQSASNTMVGFVPRMHWLDEEVQYTSSMFFSLFIVFK
;
A
#
# COMPACT_ATOMS: atom_id res chain seq x y z
N GLY A 1 3.53 -6.80 -14.99
CA GLY A 1 4.32 -7.08 -13.78
C GLY A 1 3.42 -7.02 -12.56
N GLY A 2 3.87 -7.53 -11.41
CA GLY A 2 3.14 -7.40 -10.14
C GLY A 2 3.45 -6.08 -9.42
N TYR A 3 2.85 -5.90 -8.26
CA TYR A 3 3.05 -4.74 -7.38
C TYR A 3 3.20 -5.17 -5.91
N THR A 4 3.89 -4.35 -5.12
CA THR A 4 3.99 -4.52 -3.66
C THR A 4 2.91 -3.69 -2.98
N VAL A 5 2.10 -4.29 -2.12
CA VAL A 5 1.10 -3.58 -1.32
C VAL A 5 1.73 -3.09 -0.03
N LEU A 6 1.71 -1.78 0.24
CA LEU A 6 2.26 -1.14 1.42
C LEU A 6 1.13 -0.65 2.32
N ILE A 7 0.85 -1.36 3.40
CA ILE A 7 -0.28 -1.10 4.31
C ILE A 7 0.20 -0.36 5.54
N ASN A 8 -0.32 0.84 5.77
CA ASN A 8 -0.14 1.57 7.01
C ASN A 8 -1.14 1.09 8.07
N THR A 9 -0.65 0.81 9.29
CA THR A 9 -1.49 0.37 10.42
C THR A 9 -1.00 0.96 11.74
N TRP A 10 -1.96 1.20 12.65
CA TRP A 10 -1.71 1.59 14.04
C TRP A 10 -2.87 1.15 14.93
N LYS A 11 -2.63 0.21 15.85
CA LYS A 11 -3.60 -0.31 16.84
C LYS A 11 -4.92 -0.83 16.26
N ARG A 12 -4.92 -1.25 14.99
CA ARG A 12 -6.10 -1.63 14.21
C ARG A 12 -6.00 -3.04 13.63
N ASN A 13 -5.55 -3.99 14.46
CA ASN A 13 -5.30 -5.39 14.07
C ASN A 13 -6.46 -6.09 13.35
N SER A 14 -7.72 -5.76 13.67
CA SER A 14 -8.89 -6.34 12.99
C SER A 14 -9.03 -5.87 11.54
N LEU A 15 -8.70 -4.61 11.26
CA LEU A 15 -8.73 -4.01 9.93
C LEU A 15 -7.50 -4.45 9.12
N LEU A 16 -6.32 -4.46 9.75
CA LEU A 16 -5.11 -5.04 9.14
C LEU A 16 -5.35 -6.48 8.66
N LYS A 17 -5.97 -7.33 9.48
CA LYS A 17 -6.30 -8.72 9.10
C LYS A 17 -7.21 -8.78 7.87
N GLN A 18 -8.22 -7.92 7.78
CA GLN A 18 -9.13 -7.86 6.64
C GLN A 18 -8.40 -7.38 5.37
N SER A 19 -7.61 -6.32 5.49
CA SER A 19 -6.84 -5.75 4.38
C SER A 19 -5.79 -6.71 3.85
N VAL A 20 -5.01 -7.36 4.72
CA VAL A 20 -4.04 -8.38 4.29
C VAL A 20 -4.74 -9.56 3.61
N ALA A 21 -5.88 -10.03 4.14
CA ALA A 21 -6.62 -11.14 3.54
C ALA A 21 -7.13 -10.80 2.13
N HIS A 22 -7.63 -9.57 1.94
CA HIS A 22 -8.10 -9.07 0.66
C HIS A 22 -6.95 -8.95 -0.34
N TYR A 23 -5.89 -8.21 -0.01
CA TYR A 23 -4.79 -7.95 -0.94
C TYR A 23 -3.98 -9.21 -1.25
N ALA A 24 -3.87 -10.16 -0.32
CA ALA A 24 -3.26 -11.46 -0.61
C ALA A 24 -4.03 -12.25 -1.67
N SER A 25 -5.33 -11.99 -1.87
CA SER A 25 -6.13 -12.66 -2.90
C SER A 25 -5.99 -12.05 -4.30
N CYS A 26 -5.36 -10.87 -4.43
CA CYS A 26 -5.18 -10.21 -5.72
C CYS A 26 -4.00 -10.83 -6.48
N ILE A 27 -4.24 -11.28 -7.71
CA ILE A 27 -3.26 -11.97 -8.56
C ILE A 27 -2.00 -11.11 -8.80
N GLY A 28 -2.16 -9.79 -8.95
CA GLY A 28 -1.04 -8.86 -9.16
C GLY A 28 -0.14 -8.61 -7.94
N THR A 29 -0.49 -9.11 -6.75
CA THR A 29 0.27 -8.82 -5.52
C THR A 29 1.50 -9.71 -5.39
N ASP A 30 2.69 -9.12 -5.44
CA ASP A 30 3.98 -9.84 -5.29
C ASP A 30 4.46 -9.88 -3.83
N ALA A 31 4.15 -8.84 -3.07
CA ALA A 31 4.50 -8.71 -1.66
C ALA A 31 3.50 -7.82 -0.94
N ILE A 32 3.38 -8.03 0.36
CA ILE A 32 2.63 -7.18 1.29
C ILE A 32 3.60 -6.72 2.37
N HIS A 33 3.81 -5.42 2.44
CA HIS A 33 4.59 -4.75 3.47
C HIS A 33 3.64 -4.06 4.43
N VAL A 34 3.75 -4.38 5.71
CA VAL A 34 2.99 -3.73 6.78
C VAL A 34 3.89 -2.70 7.42
N VAL A 35 3.59 -1.42 7.20
CA VAL A 35 4.25 -0.29 7.89
C VAL A 35 3.70 -0.25 9.31
N TRP A 36 4.49 -0.78 10.23
CA TRP A 36 4.13 -0.91 11.63
C TRP A 36 4.62 0.32 12.39
N SER A 37 3.68 1.10 12.93
CA SER A 37 3.97 2.37 13.63
C SER A 37 3.67 2.31 15.13
N GLU A 38 3.46 1.10 15.69
CA GLU A 38 3.34 0.92 17.13
C GLU A 38 4.72 0.72 17.77
N SER A 39 4.89 1.22 18.99
CA SER A 39 6.14 1.13 19.76
C SER A 39 6.54 -0.32 20.04
N ASP A 40 5.56 -1.16 20.38
CA ASP A 40 5.76 -2.58 20.57
C ASP A 40 5.70 -3.30 19.22
N PRO A 41 6.55 -4.31 18.98
CA PRO A 41 6.46 -5.11 17.76
C PRO A 41 5.12 -5.87 17.69
N PRO A 42 4.66 -6.24 16.49
CA PRO A 42 3.45 -7.05 16.35
C PRO A 42 3.62 -8.37 17.08
N SER A 43 2.58 -8.81 17.79
CA SER A 43 2.62 -10.08 18.51
C SER A 43 2.87 -11.26 17.57
N GLU A 44 3.52 -12.31 18.08
CA GLU A 44 3.79 -13.50 17.26
C GLU A 44 2.50 -14.18 16.78
N ASP A 45 1.43 -14.14 17.57
CA ASP A 45 0.11 -14.63 17.17
C ASP A 45 -0.46 -13.86 15.97
N LEU A 46 -0.30 -12.53 15.96
CA LEU A 46 -0.71 -11.70 14.83
C LEU A 46 0.11 -12.02 13.58
N LYS A 47 1.44 -12.10 13.72
CA LYS A 47 2.34 -12.45 12.60
C LYS A 47 1.99 -13.84 12.04
N MET A 48 1.76 -14.83 12.91
CA MET A 48 1.41 -16.18 12.51
C MET A 48 0.05 -16.23 11.79
N TYR A 49 -0.95 -15.51 12.33
CA TYR A 49 -2.26 -15.40 11.69
C TYR A 49 -2.16 -14.79 10.29
N LEU A 50 -1.42 -13.69 10.14
CA LEU A 50 -1.27 -13.01 8.86
C LEU A 50 -0.49 -13.85 7.84
N ARG A 51 0.54 -14.58 8.26
CA ARG A 51 1.23 -15.54 7.38
C ARG A 51 0.27 -16.64 6.88
N LYS A 52 -0.54 -17.21 7.78
CA LYS A 52 -1.55 -18.22 7.42
C LYS A 52 -2.61 -17.68 6.47
N ILE A 53 -3.06 -16.43 6.66
CA ILE A 53 -4.09 -15.85 5.78
C ILE A 53 -3.53 -15.54 4.40
N VAL A 54 -2.29 -15.05 4.29
CA VAL A 54 -1.61 -14.82 3.01
C VAL A 54 -1.48 -16.15 2.25
N GLU A 55 -1.03 -17.20 2.93
CA GLU A 55 -0.96 -18.56 2.40
C GLU A 55 -2.32 -19.07 1.89
N ALA A 56 -3.38 -18.89 2.68
CA ALA A 56 -4.71 -19.42 2.37
C ALA A 56 -5.46 -18.61 1.29
N LYS A 57 -5.16 -17.32 1.14
CA LYS A 57 -5.86 -16.43 0.21
C LYS A 57 -5.14 -16.25 -1.12
N SER A 58 -3.83 -16.50 -1.17
CA SER A 58 -3.03 -16.38 -2.38
C SER A 58 -3.59 -17.24 -3.51
N GLN A 59 -3.87 -16.59 -4.64
CA GLN A 59 -4.25 -17.26 -5.88
C GLN A 59 -3.05 -17.51 -6.80
N SER A 60 -1.91 -16.86 -6.52
CA SER A 60 -0.68 -17.00 -7.29
C SER A 60 0.13 -18.21 -6.84
N ALA A 61 0.77 -18.89 -7.80
CA ALA A 61 1.77 -19.93 -7.53
C ALA A 61 2.95 -19.37 -6.73
N HIS A 62 3.33 -18.12 -7.02
CA HIS A 62 4.30 -17.38 -6.22
C HIS A 62 3.55 -16.54 -5.19
N LYS A 63 3.58 -16.99 -3.94
CA LYS A 63 2.79 -16.38 -2.85
C LYS A 63 3.36 -15.02 -2.46
N PRO A 64 2.52 -14.03 -2.11
CA PRO A 64 2.98 -12.74 -1.65
C PRO A 64 3.91 -12.88 -0.45
N ASN A 65 5.09 -12.24 -0.50
CA ASN A 65 5.94 -12.15 0.69
C ASN A 65 5.30 -11.18 1.70
N LEU A 66 5.08 -11.61 2.94
CA LEU A 66 4.61 -10.75 4.01
C LEU A 66 5.80 -10.23 4.84
N ARG A 67 5.97 -8.91 4.88
CA ARG A 67 7.01 -8.24 5.68
C ARG A 67 6.40 -7.19 6.62
N PHE A 68 7.06 -6.99 7.76
CA PHE A 68 6.74 -5.91 8.69
C PHE A 68 7.90 -4.92 8.68
N ASP A 69 7.60 -3.68 8.31
CA ASP A 69 8.52 -2.57 8.35
C ASP A 69 8.32 -1.88 9.71
N LEU A 70 9.11 -2.30 10.70
CA LEU A 70 9.03 -1.79 12.07
C LEU A 70 9.67 -0.40 12.16
N ASN A 71 9.00 0.52 12.87
CA ASN A 71 9.47 1.88 13.08
C ASN A 71 9.52 2.19 14.58
N GLU A 72 10.58 2.88 15.00
CA GLU A 72 10.78 3.26 16.41
C GLU A 72 9.83 4.40 16.83
N GLU A 73 9.46 5.27 15.89
CA GLU A 73 8.60 6.44 16.12
C GLU A 73 7.22 6.23 15.49
N ASP A 74 6.18 6.69 16.20
CA ASP A 74 4.82 6.80 15.68
C ASP A 74 4.73 8.03 14.76
N ASN A 75 4.97 7.82 13.46
CA ASN A 75 5.02 8.88 12.47
C ASN A 75 4.35 8.44 11.16
N LEU A 76 3.36 9.20 10.71
CA LEU A 76 2.66 8.94 9.44
C LEU A 76 3.61 8.87 8.23
N ASN A 77 4.75 9.54 8.31
CA ASN A 77 5.77 9.55 7.25
C ASN A 77 6.61 8.28 7.19
N ASN A 78 6.44 7.33 8.12
CA ASN A 78 7.14 6.04 8.09
C ASN A 78 6.95 5.30 6.75
N ARG A 79 5.80 5.50 6.08
CA ARG A 79 5.49 4.95 4.76
C ARG A 79 6.36 5.45 3.61
N PHE A 80 7.07 6.57 3.80
CA PHE A 80 7.97 7.15 2.79
C PHE A 80 9.44 6.80 3.01
N LYS A 81 9.76 6.08 4.09
CA LYS A 81 11.12 5.62 4.32
C LYS A 81 11.53 4.64 3.22
N PRO A 82 12.82 4.56 2.86
CA PRO A 82 13.30 3.61 1.87
C PRO A 82 12.95 2.16 2.26
N ILE A 83 12.19 1.48 1.40
CA ILE A 83 11.83 0.08 1.57
C ILE A 83 12.94 -0.77 0.95
N LYS A 84 13.50 -1.69 1.73
CA LYS A 84 14.55 -2.61 1.29
C LYS A 84 13.94 -3.83 0.61
N ASP A 85 14.69 -4.43 -0.31
CA ASP A 85 14.37 -5.69 -1.00
C ASP A 85 13.04 -5.69 -1.79
N LEU A 86 12.63 -4.52 -2.31
CA LEU A 86 11.50 -4.47 -3.25
C LEU A 86 11.88 -5.20 -4.55
N ARG A 87 11.05 -6.16 -4.93
CA ARG A 87 11.19 -6.89 -6.21
C ARG A 87 10.36 -6.28 -7.34
N THR A 88 9.40 -5.43 -6.98
CA THR A 88 8.50 -4.75 -7.91
C THR A 88 8.85 -3.28 -7.99
N GLU A 89 8.76 -2.70 -9.19
CA GLU A 89 8.86 -1.25 -9.39
C GLU A 89 7.61 -0.56 -8.83
N ALA A 90 6.45 -1.15 -9.08
CA ALA A 90 5.16 -0.63 -8.68
C ALA A 90 4.87 -0.91 -7.18
N ILE A 91 4.45 0.13 -6.45
CA ILE A 91 3.97 0.05 -5.06
C ILE A 91 2.49 0.46 -5.02
N PHE A 92 1.67 -0.24 -4.25
CA PHE A 92 0.31 0.16 -3.94
C PHE A 92 0.26 0.52 -2.45
N SER A 93 0.42 1.80 -2.15
CA SER A 93 0.31 2.29 -0.78
C SER A 93 -1.16 2.42 -0.38
N VAL A 94 -1.51 2.10 0.86
CA VAL A 94 -2.91 2.11 1.33
C VAL A 94 -2.98 2.13 2.86
N ASP A 95 -4.07 2.64 3.40
CA ASP A 95 -4.35 2.55 4.83
C ASP A 95 -5.14 1.25 5.12
N ASP A 96 -5.04 0.72 6.34
CA ASP A 96 -5.63 -0.56 6.73
C ASP A 96 -7.17 -0.60 6.75
N ASP A 97 -7.83 0.55 6.60
CA ASP A 97 -9.29 0.72 6.52
C ASP A 97 -9.81 0.99 5.10
N VAL A 98 -8.93 1.03 4.09
CA VAL A 98 -9.29 1.24 2.69
C VAL A 98 -9.11 -0.06 1.90
N ILE A 99 -10.20 -0.51 1.27
CA ILE A 99 -10.22 -1.68 0.39
C ILE A 99 -10.51 -1.26 -1.05
N VAL A 100 -9.54 -1.49 -1.94
CA VAL A 100 -9.73 -1.35 -3.39
C VAL A 100 -9.91 -2.74 -4.02
N PRO A 101 -10.97 -3.00 -4.81
CA PRO A 101 -11.17 -4.29 -5.46
C PRO A 101 -9.98 -4.70 -6.35
N CYS A 102 -9.61 -5.99 -6.35
CA CYS A 102 -8.44 -6.48 -7.11
C CYS A 102 -8.50 -6.11 -8.60
N LYS A 103 -9.66 -6.23 -9.26
CA LYS A 103 -9.83 -5.84 -10.66
C LYS A 103 -9.51 -4.36 -10.92
N THR A 104 -9.85 -3.50 -9.95
CA THR A 104 -9.56 -2.07 -10.01
C THR A 104 -8.07 -1.81 -9.84
N LEU A 105 -7.39 -2.56 -8.96
CA LEU A 105 -5.93 -2.52 -8.81
C LEU A 105 -5.19 -3.03 -10.05
N ASP A 106 -5.65 -4.13 -10.64
CA ASP A 106 -5.06 -4.69 -11.86
C ASP A 106 -5.14 -3.69 -13.02
N PHE A 107 -6.30 -3.02 -13.15
CA PHE A 107 -6.48 -1.93 -14.10
C PHE A 107 -5.54 -0.75 -13.80
N ALA A 108 -5.50 -0.26 -12.56
CA ALA A 108 -4.63 0.84 -12.18
C ALA A 108 -3.14 0.53 -12.37
N SER A 109 -2.73 -0.71 -12.12
CA SER A 109 -1.36 -1.18 -12.37
C SER A 109 -1.05 -1.15 -13.87
N THR A 110 -2.01 -1.50 -14.73
CA THR A 110 -1.86 -1.40 -16.19
C THR A 110 -1.75 0.06 -16.66
N VAL A 111 -2.57 0.96 -16.09
CA VAL A 111 -2.48 2.40 -16.36
C VAL A 111 -1.14 2.96 -15.90
N TRP A 112 -0.66 2.56 -14.72
CA TRP A 112 0.65 2.99 -14.26
C TRP A 112 1.77 2.47 -15.15
N GLN A 113 1.71 1.20 -15.60
CA GLN A 113 2.71 0.63 -16.51
C GLN A 113 2.82 1.40 -17.84
N SER A 114 1.75 2.06 -18.31
CA SER A 114 1.80 2.88 -19.53
C SER A 114 2.37 4.29 -19.30
N ALA A 115 2.46 4.74 -18.04
CA ALA A 115 2.97 6.06 -17.64
C ALA A 115 3.69 5.99 -16.28
N SER A 116 4.74 5.17 -16.19
CA SER A 116 5.37 4.81 -14.90
C SER A 116 6.02 5.99 -14.16
N ASN A 117 6.29 7.10 -14.85
CA ASN A 117 6.77 8.34 -14.26
C ASN A 117 5.66 9.18 -13.59
N THR A 118 4.43 8.65 -13.47
CA THR A 118 3.27 9.37 -12.93
C THR A 118 2.61 8.57 -11.81
N MET A 119 1.97 9.28 -10.88
CA MET A 119 1.14 8.63 -9.86
C MET A 119 -0.24 8.31 -10.43
N VAL A 120 -0.76 7.13 -10.09
CA VAL A 120 -2.13 6.69 -10.42
C VAL A 120 -2.86 6.44 -9.12
N GLY A 121 -4.02 7.08 -8.90
CA GLY A 121 -4.80 6.89 -7.68
C GLY A 121 -6.29 7.13 -7.88
N PHE A 122 -7.09 6.77 -6.86
CA PHE A 122 -8.55 6.79 -6.93
C PHE A 122 -9.20 7.99 -6.25
N VAL A 123 -8.42 8.78 -5.50
CA VAL A 123 -8.93 9.90 -4.70
C VAL A 123 -8.19 11.18 -5.09
N PRO A 124 -8.63 11.87 -6.14
CA PRO A 124 -8.02 13.11 -6.57
C PRO A 124 -8.25 14.21 -5.52
N ARG A 125 -7.25 15.08 -5.38
CA ARG A 125 -7.38 16.37 -4.72
C ARG A 125 -6.85 17.46 -5.64
N MET A 126 -7.32 18.68 -5.43
CA MET A 126 -6.83 19.85 -6.11
C MET A 126 -6.60 20.93 -5.07
N HIS A 127 -5.53 21.69 -5.25
CA HIS A 127 -5.33 22.95 -4.53
C HIS A 127 -5.48 24.09 -5.53
N TRP A 128 -5.99 25.20 -5.02
CA TRP A 128 -6.16 26.43 -5.78
C TRP A 128 -5.25 27.46 -5.13
N LEU A 129 -4.52 28.23 -5.95
CA LEU A 129 -3.82 29.40 -5.46
C LEU A 129 -4.86 30.49 -5.21
N ASP A 130 -4.80 31.11 -4.03
CA ASP A 130 -5.59 32.30 -3.75
C ASP A 130 -5.14 33.45 -4.67
N GLU A 131 -6.05 34.33 -5.06
CA GLU A 131 -5.99 35.21 -6.26
C GLU A 131 -4.77 36.17 -6.40
N GLU A 132 -3.79 36.17 -5.51
CA GLU A 132 -2.64 37.08 -5.57
C GLU A 132 -1.35 36.52 -6.20
N VAL A 133 -1.24 35.23 -6.53
CA VAL A 133 -0.04 34.68 -7.19
C VAL A 133 -0.37 33.82 -8.41
N GLN A 134 0.27 34.18 -9.52
CA GLN A 134 0.02 33.77 -10.90
C GLN A 134 -0.29 32.27 -11.14
N TYR A 135 -1.26 32.08 -12.03
CA TYR A 135 -1.76 30.86 -12.68
C TYR A 135 -0.75 29.71 -12.86
N THR A 136 -0.72 28.78 -11.91
CA THR A 136 -0.45 27.36 -12.19
C THR A 136 -1.28 26.48 -11.25
N SER A 137 -2.41 25.97 -11.72
CA SER A 137 -3.14 24.92 -11.00
C SER A 137 -2.37 23.61 -11.15
N SER A 138 -1.97 22.98 -10.05
CA SER A 138 -1.39 21.62 -10.07
C SER A 138 -2.32 20.64 -9.35
N MET A 139 -2.69 19.56 -10.04
CA MET A 139 -3.46 18.48 -9.44
C MET A 139 -2.50 17.54 -8.71
N PHE A 140 -2.74 17.28 -7.43
CA PHE A 140 -1.98 16.32 -6.63
C PHE A 140 -2.95 15.33 -5.98
N PHE A 141 -2.61 14.04 -5.98
CA PHE A 141 -3.45 13.02 -5.33
C PHE A 141 -3.11 12.97 -3.83
N SER A 142 -4.08 13.19 -2.93
CA SER A 142 -3.88 13.11 -1.46
C SER A 142 -4.52 11.89 -0.79
N LEU A 143 -4.74 10.81 -1.53
CA LEU A 143 -4.78 9.49 -0.93
C LEU A 143 -3.75 8.64 -1.67
N PHE A 144 -2.73 8.25 -0.93
CA PHE A 144 -1.50 7.66 -1.42
C PHE A 144 -1.77 6.33 -2.09
N ILE A 145 -1.90 6.35 -3.40
CA ILE A 145 -1.72 5.19 -4.26
C ILE A 145 -0.61 5.61 -5.19
N VAL A 146 0.58 5.12 -4.91
CA VAL A 146 1.81 5.57 -5.53
C VAL A 146 2.55 4.35 -6.00
N PHE A 147 2.35 4.03 -7.27
CA PHE A 147 3.30 3.19 -7.98
C PHE A 147 4.53 4.06 -8.27
N LYS A 148 5.71 3.60 -7.85
CA LYS A 148 6.95 4.36 -7.87
C LYS A 148 7.58 4.37 -9.25
#